data_AF-A0AAN7M2E5-F1
#
_entry.id   AF-A0AAN7M2E5-F1
#
_cell.length_a   1.000
_cell.length_b   1.000
_cell.length_c   1.000
_cell.angle_alpha   90.00
_cell.angle_beta   90.00
_cell.angle_gamma   90.00
#
_symmetry.space_group_name_H-M   'P 1'
#
loop_
_entity.id
_entity.type
_entity.pdbx_description
1 polymer ?
#
loop_
_entity_poly.entity_id
_entity_poly.type
_entity_poly.pdbx_seq_one_letter_code
_entity_poly.pdbx_strand_id
1 'polypeptide(L)'
;MEDIYRQSQRPKCDCLLFDLDDTLYPLSSGIAKECRKNIGDYMVEKLGIEPSKIEDLCNLLYKNYGTTMAGLRAIGYDFDYDEYHSFVHGRLPYENLKPDPVLRSLLLSLPYRKILFFEDSVRNIQAGKRLGLHTVLVGTSQRVKGADYALESIHNLRDAIPQLWEASEIMKKSEVGISDKVAVETSVTA
;
A
#
# COMPACT_ATOMS: atom_id res chain seq x y z
N MET A 1 -17.86 33.62 -30.20
CA MET A 1 -18.76 32.78 -29.39
C MET A 1 -17.89 31.75 -28.70
N GLU A 2 -17.61 32.03 -27.43
CA GLU A 2 -17.17 31.16 -26.32
C GLU A 2 -16.33 29.89 -26.60
N ASP A 3 -15.02 30.02 -26.44
CA ASP A 3 -14.05 28.92 -26.21
C ASP A 3 -13.47 28.98 -24.77
N ILE A 4 -14.29 29.35 -23.77
CA ILE A 4 -13.79 29.70 -22.41
C ILE A 4 -14.12 28.66 -21.31
N TYR A 5 -14.81 27.55 -21.60
CA TYR A 5 -15.22 26.61 -20.55
C TYR A 5 -14.77 25.17 -20.76
N ARG A 6 -13.44 24.94 -20.74
CA ARG A 6 -12.87 23.70 -20.20
C ARG A 6 -11.63 24.02 -19.37
N GLN A 7 -11.82 24.80 -18.30
CA GLN A 7 -11.01 24.58 -17.09
C GLN A 7 -11.37 23.17 -16.60
N SER A 8 -10.66 22.18 -17.12
CA SER A 8 -10.62 20.85 -16.54
C SER A 8 -10.10 21.04 -15.13
N GLN A 9 -11.02 20.96 -14.15
CA GLN A 9 -10.66 21.00 -12.74
C GLN A 9 -9.53 19.99 -12.56
N ARG A 10 -8.36 20.47 -12.10
CA ARG A 10 -7.27 19.57 -11.70
C ARG A 10 -7.87 18.51 -10.77
N PRO A 11 -7.49 17.23 -10.92
CA PRO A 11 -7.95 16.19 -10.00
C PRO A 11 -7.76 16.69 -8.57
N LYS A 12 -8.80 16.59 -7.74
CA LYS A 12 -8.75 17.08 -6.34
C LYS A 12 -7.75 16.30 -5.48
N CYS A 13 -7.15 15.24 -6.05
CA CYS A 13 -6.20 14.34 -5.42
C CYS A 13 -5.17 13.85 -6.45
N ASP A 14 -3.89 14.17 -6.25
CA ASP A 14 -2.79 13.78 -7.15
C ASP A 14 -2.09 12.47 -6.71
N CYS A 15 -2.53 11.87 -5.60
CA CYS A 15 -1.93 10.67 -5.01
C CYS A 15 -2.99 9.81 -4.32
N LEU A 16 -3.01 8.50 -4.58
CA LEU A 16 -3.84 7.55 -3.85
C LEU A 16 -2.96 6.59 -3.05
N LEU A 17 -3.27 6.47 -1.76
CA LEU A 17 -2.72 5.47 -0.86
C LEU A 17 -3.85 4.52 -0.48
N PHE A 18 -3.62 3.23 -0.70
CA PHE A 18 -4.53 2.18 -0.27
C PHE A 18 -3.88 1.42 0.88
N ASP A 19 -4.65 1.21 1.93
CA ASP A 19 -4.32 0.17 2.91
C ASP A 19 -4.45 -1.23 2.27
N LEU A 20 -3.85 -2.25 2.89
CA LEU A 20 -3.92 -3.62 2.41
C LEU A 20 -5.09 -4.38 3.05
N ASP A 21 -5.04 -4.52 4.37
CA ASP A 21 -5.90 -5.44 5.11
C ASP A 21 -7.36 -4.91 5.12
N ASP A 22 -8.32 -5.77 4.78
CA ASP A 22 -9.75 -5.41 4.63
C ASP A 22 -10.03 -4.24 3.67
N THR A 23 -9.05 -3.86 2.85
CA THR A 23 -9.14 -2.78 1.85
C THR A 23 -8.92 -3.32 0.45
N LEU A 24 -7.74 -3.88 0.16
CA LEU A 24 -7.40 -4.43 -1.16
C LEU A 24 -7.80 -5.89 -1.32
N TYR A 25 -8.09 -6.59 -0.23
CA TYR A 25 -8.86 -7.83 -0.29
C TYR A 25 -10.14 -7.67 0.55
N PRO A 26 -11.25 -8.29 0.14
CA PRO A 26 -12.51 -8.11 0.84
C PRO A 26 -12.54 -8.88 2.17
N LEU A 27 -13.42 -8.47 3.09
CA LEU A 27 -13.74 -9.21 4.32
C LEU A 27 -14.11 -10.67 4.07
N SER A 28 -14.72 -10.96 2.91
CA SER A 28 -15.08 -12.32 2.49
C SER A 28 -13.87 -13.24 2.23
N SER A 29 -12.65 -12.69 2.18
CA SER A 29 -11.40 -13.48 2.15
C SER A 29 -11.21 -14.33 3.41
N GLY A 30 -11.85 -13.97 4.52
CA GLY A 30 -11.73 -14.67 5.80
C GLY A 30 -10.47 -14.32 6.60
N ILE A 31 -9.55 -13.50 6.06
CA ILE A 31 -8.30 -13.14 6.74
C ILE A 31 -8.58 -12.42 8.07
N ALA A 32 -9.49 -11.44 8.09
CA ALA A 32 -9.87 -10.73 9.31
C ALA A 32 -10.46 -11.66 10.39
N LYS A 33 -11.23 -12.66 9.96
CA LYS A 33 -11.80 -13.67 10.87
C LYS A 33 -10.69 -14.51 11.50
N GLU A 34 -9.74 -14.99 10.70
CA GLU A 34 -8.63 -15.78 11.19
C GLU A 34 -7.68 -14.94 12.06
N CYS A 35 -7.45 -13.68 11.72
CA CYS A 35 -6.67 -12.74 12.52
C CYS A 35 -7.30 -12.56 13.92
N ARG A 36 -8.62 -12.30 13.98
CA ARG A 36 -9.34 -12.18 15.26
C ARG A 36 -9.24 -13.47 16.08
N LYS A 37 -9.34 -14.63 15.44
CA LYS A 37 -9.16 -15.93 16.09
C LYS A 37 -7.74 -16.06 16.66
N ASN A 38 -6.71 -15.77 15.88
CA ASN A 38 -5.32 -15.87 16.33
C ASN A 38 -5.00 -14.91 17.49
N ILE A 39 -5.60 -13.72 17.51
CA ILE A 39 -5.50 -12.79 18.64
C ILE A 39 -6.08 -13.42 19.91
N GLY A 40 -7.28 -14.00 19.81
CA GLY A 40 -7.91 -14.71 20.93
C GLY A 40 -7.09 -15.89 21.42
N ASP A 41 -6.59 -16.71 20.49
CA ASP A 41 -5.73 -17.86 20.79
C ASP A 41 -4.44 -17.40 21.50
N TYR A 42 -3.82 -16.30 21.06
CA TYR A 42 -2.65 -15.73 21.74
C TYR A 42 -2.97 -15.32 23.18
N MET A 43 -4.09 -14.62 23.37
CA MET A 43 -4.53 -14.17 24.69
C MET A 43 -4.77 -15.34 25.66
N VAL A 44 -5.34 -16.45 25.16
CA VAL A 44 -5.55 -17.66 25.97
C VAL A 44 -4.23 -18.39 26.21
N GLU A 45 -3.49 -18.73 25.15
CA GLU A 45 -2.33 -19.62 25.22
C GLU A 45 -1.10 -18.96 25.84
N LYS A 46 -0.87 -17.68 25.55
CA LYS A 46 0.35 -16.97 25.94
C LYS A 46 0.16 -16.07 27.16
N LEU A 47 -1.03 -15.50 27.31
CA LEU A 47 -1.33 -14.56 28.40
C LEU A 47 -2.20 -15.17 29.51
N GLY A 48 -2.69 -16.41 29.32
CA GLY A 48 -3.51 -17.12 30.32
C GLY A 48 -4.88 -16.47 30.54
N ILE A 49 -5.38 -15.69 29.58
CA ILE A 49 -6.67 -15.02 29.70
C ILE A 49 -7.79 -16.05 29.50
N GLU A 50 -8.80 -15.98 30.35
CA GLU A 50 -9.95 -16.89 30.29
C GLU A 50 -10.70 -16.76 28.94
N PRO A 51 -10.98 -17.87 28.23
CA PRO A 51 -11.64 -17.83 26.92
C PRO A 51 -12.99 -17.08 26.91
N SER A 52 -13.74 -17.15 28.01
CA SER A 52 -15.02 -16.47 28.18
C SER A 52 -14.92 -14.94 28.14
N LYS A 53 -13.74 -14.37 28.41
CA LYS A 53 -13.50 -12.92 28.49
C LYS A 53 -12.95 -12.32 27.21
N ILE A 54 -12.57 -13.16 26.23
CA ILE A 54 -11.81 -12.71 25.06
C ILE A 54 -12.58 -11.72 24.21
N GLU A 55 -13.85 -11.98 23.93
CA GLU A 55 -14.67 -11.11 23.07
C GLU A 55 -14.85 -9.73 23.69
N ASP A 56 -15.32 -9.68 24.94
CA ASP A 56 -15.54 -8.43 25.67
C ASP A 56 -14.24 -7.64 25.86
N LEU A 57 -13.14 -8.32 26.20
CA LEU A 57 -11.85 -7.67 26.37
C LEU A 57 -11.32 -7.14 25.04
N CYS A 58 -11.38 -7.90 23.95
CA CYS A 58 -10.99 -7.40 22.62
C CYS A 58 -11.79 -6.15 22.23
N ASN A 59 -13.11 -6.18 22.41
CA ASN A 59 -13.98 -5.05 22.08
C ASN A 59 -13.65 -3.82 22.92
N LEU A 60 -13.42 -4.00 24.22
CA LEU A 60 -13.04 -2.93 25.13
C LEU A 60 -11.68 -2.33 24.76
N LEU A 61 -10.69 -3.19 24.52
CA LEU A 61 -9.33 -2.76 24.18
C LEU A 61 -9.30 -2.04 22.84
N TYR A 62 -10.00 -2.55 21.83
CA TYR A 62 -10.11 -1.90 20.54
C TYR A 62 -10.77 -0.52 20.65
N LYS A 63 -11.87 -0.41 21.39
CA LYS A 63 -12.59 0.86 21.61
C LYS A 63 -11.71 1.92 22.27
N ASN A 64 -10.86 1.52 23.22
CA ASN A 64 -10.07 2.46 24.03
C ASN A 64 -8.67 2.73 23.46
N TYR A 65 -8.08 1.78 22.73
CA TYR A 65 -6.67 1.81 22.32
C TYR A 65 -6.44 1.55 20.82
N GLY A 66 -7.50 1.34 20.04
CA GLY A 66 -7.44 1.15 18.59
C GLY A 66 -7.02 -0.25 18.13
N THR A 67 -6.30 -1.03 18.95
CA THR A 67 -5.99 -2.43 18.69
C THR A 67 -5.95 -3.25 19.98
N THR A 68 -6.20 -4.56 19.88
CA THR A 68 -6.04 -5.46 21.04
C THR A 68 -4.61 -5.47 21.55
N MET A 69 -3.61 -5.49 20.66
CA MET A 69 -2.19 -5.49 21.04
C MET A 69 -1.81 -4.24 21.85
N ALA A 70 -2.15 -3.04 21.37
CA ALA A 70 -1.86 -1.79 22.07
C ALA A 70 -2.58 -1.76 23.43
N GLY A 71 -3.84 -2.22 23.46
CA GLY A 71 -4.61 -2.28 24.69
C GLY A 71 -4.02 -3.24 25.72
N LEU A 72 -3.58 -4.43 25.32
CA LEU A 72 -2.95 -5.40 26.21
C LEU A 72 -1.69 -4.82 26.86
N ARG A 73 -0.83 -4.14 26.08
CA ARG A 73 0.36 -3.44 26.61
C ARG A 73 -0.03 -2.33 27.58
N ALA A 74 -1.03 -1.52 27.23
CA ALA A 74 -1.47 -0.40 28.04
C ALA A 74 -2.00 -0.83 29.43
N ILE A 75 -2.60 -2.03 29.52
CA ILE A 75 -3.10 -2.58 30.79
C ILE A 75 -2.08 -3.45 31.53
N GLY A 76 -0.82 -3.51 31.06
CA GLY A 76 0.30 -4.09 31.79
C GLY A 76 0.68 -5.52 31.40
N TYR A 77 0.13 -6.09 30.32
CA TYR A 77 0.67 -7.33 29.78
C TYR A 77 2.03 -7.06 29.11
N ASP A 78 3.01 -7.89 29.45
CA ASP A 78 4.34 -7.85 28.84
C ASP A 78 4.52 -9.06 27.92
N PHE A 79 4.82 -8.78 26.67
CA PHE A 79 5.10 -9.76 25.62
C PHE A 79 5.91 -9.12 24.51
N ASP A 80 6.65 -9.95 23.78
CA ASP A 80 7.46 -9.53 22.64
C ASP A 80 6.59 -9.22 21.41
N TYR A 81 6.89 -8.12 20.72
CA TYR A 81 6.11 -7.69 19.55
C TYR A 81 6.28 -8.63 18.36
N ASP A 82 7.50 -9.11 18.13
CA ASP A 82 7.78 -10.00 16.99
C ASP A 82 7.14 -11.37 17.22
N GLU A 83 7.14 -11.88 18.46
CA GLU A 83 6.40 -13.08 18.84
C GLU A 83 4.89 -12.91 18.60
N TYR A 84 4.30 -11.80 19.07
CA TYR A 84 2.88 -11.51 18.87
C TYR A 84 2.54 -11.45 17.38
N HIS A 85 3.30 -10.69 16.59
CA HIS A 85 3.07 -10.57 15.16
C HIS A 85 3.28 -11.89 14.42
N SER A 86 4.28 -12.68 14.79
CA SER A 86 4.51 -14.00 14.23
C SER A 86 3.37 -14.96 14.54
N PHE A 87 2.86 -14.94 15.77
CA PHE A 87 1.71 -15.78 16.17
C PHE A 87 0.43 -15.35 15.46
N VAL A 88 0.12 -14.05 15.45
CA VAL A 88 -1.15 -13.52 14.93
C VAL A 88 -1.16 -13.49 13.42
N HIS A 89 -0.16 -12.84 12.80
CA HIS A 89 -0.11 -12.63 11.36
C HIS A 89 0.68 -13.71 10.61
N GLY A 90 1.65 -14.37 11.25
CA GLY A 90 2.45 -15.40 10.61
C GLY A 90 1.69 -16.69 10.27
N ARG A 91 0.50 -16.87 10.88
CA ARG A 91 -0.39 -18.02 10.64
C ARG A 91 -1.56 -17.69 9.70
N LEU A 92 -1.63 -16.46 9.20
CA LEU A 92 -2.72 -16.06 8.32
C LEU A 92 -2.58 -16.72 6.95
N PRO A 93 -3.69 -17.24 6.39
CA PRO A 93 -3.66 -18.01 5.16
C PRO A 93 -3.64 -17.10 3.92
N TYR A 94 -2.67 -16.19 3.83
CA TYR A 94 -2.53 -15.26 2.70
C TYR A 94 -2.33 -16.01 1.37
N GLU A 95 -1.89 -17.28 1.41
CA GLU A 95 -1.82 -18.21 0.29
C GLU A 95 -3.14 -18.53 -0.38
N ASN A 96 -4.25 -18.34 0.32
CA ASN A 96 -5.58 -18.55 -0.22
C ASN A 96 -6.11 -17.32 -0.97
N LEU A 97 -5.43 -16.17 -0.90
CA LEU A 97 -5.79 -15.00 -1.69
C LEU A 97 -5.64 -15.32 -3.18
N LYS A 98 -6.74 -15.15 -3.90
CA LYS A 98 -6.78 -15.33 -5.35
C LYS A 98 -6.43 -14.01 -6.05
N PRO A 99 -5.84 -14.08 -7.25
CA PRO A 99 -5.75 -12.89 -8.08
C PRO A 99 -7.12 -12.26 -8.29
N ASP A 100 -7.16 -10.93 -8.22
CA ASP A 100 -8.36 -10.14 -8.49
C ASP A 100 -8.14 -9.31 -9.77
N PRO A 101 -8.56 -9.84 -10.94
CA PRO A 101 -8.43 -9.12 -12.21
C PRO A 101 -9.24 -7.82 -12.23
N VAL A 102 -10.33 -7.73 -11.47
CA VAL A 102 -11.19 -6.55 -11.42
C VAL A 102 -10.48 -5.43 -10.67
N LEU A 103 -9.96 -5.73 -9.47
CA LEU A 103 -9.12 -4.80 -8.71
C LEU A 103 -7.90 -4.36 -9.52
N ARG A 104 -7.21 -5.31 -10.17
CA ARG A 104 -6.05 -4.99 -11.01
C ARG A 104 -6.43 -4.02 -12.14
N SER A 105 -7.51 -4.32 -12.86
CA SER A 105 -8.01 -3.45 -13.94
C SER A 105 -8.39 -2.06 -13.42
N LEU A 106 -9.07 -2.00 -12.28
CA LEU A 106 -9.43 -0.75 -11.60
C LEU A 106 -8.18 0.08 -11.28
N LEU A 107 -7.19 -0.52 -10.63
CA LEU A 107 -5.95 0.16 -10.26
C LEU A 107 -5.18 0.64 -11.51
N LEU A 108 -5.13 -0.16 -12.57
CA LEU A 108 -4.51 0.23 -13.84
C LEU A 108 -5.29 1.32 -14.60
N SER A 109 -6.60 1.45 -14.36
CA SER A 109 -7.43 2.49 -15.00
C SER A 109 -7.28 3.87 -14.35
N LEU A 110 -6.67 3.94 -13.17
CA LEU A 110 -6.45 5.21 -12.50
C LEU A 110 -5.51 6.09 -13.35
N PRO A 111 -5.73 7.42 -13.39
CA PRO A 111 -4.90 8.34 -14.17
C PRO A 111 -3.51 8.58 -13.55
N TYR A 112 -3.00 7.63 -12.75
CA TYR A 112 -1.70 7.70 -12.11
C TYR A 112 -0.70 6.84 -12.86
N ARG A 113 0.41 7.48 -13.25
CA ARG A 113 1.39 6.89 -14.15
C ARG A 113 2.19 5.73 -13.54
N LYS A 114 2.27 5.65 -12.20
CA LYS A 114 3.08 4.69 -11.43
C LYS A 114 2.37 4.32 -10.14
N ILE A 115 2.04 3.05 -9.97
CA ILE A 115 1.50 2.50 -8.72
C ILE A 115 2.48 1.43 -8.26
N LEU A 116 3.16 1.71 -7.15
CA LEU A 116 4.05 0.78 -6.47
C LEU A 116 3.52 0.56 -5.05
N PHE A 117 3.50 -0.68 -4.62
CA PHE A 117 3.13 -1.08 -3.26
C PHE A 117 4.41 -1.30 -2.45
N PHE A 118 4.67 -0.39 -1.49
CA PHE A 118 5.83 -0.45 -0.61
C PHE A 118 5.43 -1.06 0.73
N GLU A 119 6.19 -2.03 1.19
CA GLU A 119 5.89 -2.75 2.43
C GLU A 119 7.17 -3.43 2.95
N ASP A 120 7.33 -3.62 4.25
CA ASP A 120 8.51 -4.18 4.93
C ASP A 120 8.35 -5.65 5.41
N SER A 121 7.12 -6.14 5.49
CA SER A 121 6.69 -7.51 5.67
C SER A 121 6.63 -8.28 4.34
N VAL A 122 7.46 -9.33 4.24
CA VAL A 122 7.44 -10.29 3.14
C VAL A 122 6.05 -10.88 2.88
N ARG A 123 5.24 -11.07 3.93
CA ARG A 123 3.88 -11.63 3.80
C ARG A 123 2.96 -10.67 3.07
N ASN A 124 3.00 -9.39 3.41
CA ASN A 124 2.17 -8.35 2.80
C ASN A 124 2.61 -8.09 1.35
N ILE A 125 3.92 -8.14 1.08
CA ILE A 125 4.45 -8.13 -0.29
C ILE A 125 3.90 -9.30 -1.11
N GLN A 126 3.87 -10.51 -0.56
CA GLN A 126 3.32 -11.67 -1.26
C GLN A 126 1.80 -11.54 -1.48
N ALA A 127 1.06 -11.02 -0.51
CA ALA A 127 -0.38 -10.74 -0.64
C ALA A 127 -0.63 -9.70 -1.75
N GLY A 128 0.05 -8.56 -1.71
CA GLY A 128 -0.02 -7.52 -2.74
C GLY A 128 0.33 -8.06 -4.12
N LYS A 129 1.35 -8.93 -4.21
CA LYS A 129 1.72 -9.57 -5.49
C LYS A 129 0.61 -10.46 -6.03
N ARG A 130 -0.04 -11.24 -5.18
CA ARG A 130 -1.19 -12.09 -5.57
C ARG A 130 -2.36 -11.25 -6.07
N LEU A 131 -2.60 -10.09 -5.45
CA LEU A 131 -3.61 -9.12 -5.90
C LEU A 131 -3.21 -8.38 -7.20
N GLY A 132 -2.00 -8.65 -7.73
CA GLY A 132 -1.53 -8.10 -8.98
C GLY A 132 -0.87 -6.72 -8.86
N LEU A 133 -0.42 -6.33 -7.66
CA LEU A 133 0.34 -5.11 -7.45
C LEU A 133 1.79 -5.26 -7.93
N HIS A 134 2.42 -4.14 -8.24
CA HIS A 134 3.86 -4.03 -8.44
C HIS A 134 4.49 -3.71 -7.08
N THR A 135 5.37 -4.57 -6.57
CA THR A 135 5.71 -4.59 -5.13
C THR A 135 7.17 -4.23 -4.87
N VAL A 136 7.41 -3.50 -3.78
CA VAL A 136 8.74 -3.07 -3.33
C VAL A 136 8.89 -3.44 -1.86
N LEU A 137 9.74 -4.43 -1.57
CA LEU A 137 10.09 -4.79 -0.19
C LEU A 137 11.11 -3.79 0.36
N VAL A 138 10.87 -3.23 1.54
CA VAL A 138 11.78 -2.27 2.20
C VAL A 138 12.41 -2.89 3.46
N GLY A 139 13.65 -2.54 3.79
CA GLY A 139 14.40 -3.06 4.94
C GLY A 139 15.42 -4.15 4.60
N THR A 140 15.57 -4.51 3.32
CA THR A 140 16.54 -5.53 2.86
C THR A 140 16.95 -5.32 1.40
N SER A 141 18.21 -5.61 1.07
CA SER A 141 18.68 -5.69 -0.32
C SER A 141 18.33 -7.01 -0.99
N GLN A 142 17.90 -8.01 -0.22
CA GLN A 142 17.60 -9.33 -0.76
C GLN A 142 16.16 -9.40 -1.30
N ARG A 143 16.05 -9.58 -2.61
CA ARG A 143 14.74 -9.79 -3.24
C ARG A 143 14.20 -11.17 -2.90
N VAL A 144 12.97 -11.21 -2.41
CA VAL A 144 12.25 -12.44 -2.05
C VAL A 144 11.14 -12.75 -3.07
N LYS A 145 10.59 -13.96 -3.00
CA LYS A 145 9.41 -14.33 -3.80
C LYS A 145 8.26 -13.39 -3.45
N GLY A 146 7.69 -12.77 -4.49
CA GLY A 146 6.60 -11.80 -4.35
C GLY A 146 7.05 -10.35 -4.50
N ALA A 147 8.32 -10.03 -4.29
CA ALA A 147 8.87 -8.69 -4.42
C ALA A 147 9.38 -8.44 -5.85
N ASP A 148 8.92 -7.37 -6.52
CA ASP A 148 9.52 -6.93 -7.79
C ASP A 148 10.83 -6.19 -7.56
N TYR A 149 10.89 -5.39 -6.51
CA TYR A 149 12.09 -4.67 -6.05
C TYR A 149 12.33 -4.92 -4.55
N ALA A 150 13.58 -4.78 -4.11
CA ALA A 150 13.95 -4.79 -2.70
C ALA A 150 14.91 -3.64 -2.41
N LEU A 151 14.67 -2.93 -1.31
CA LEU A 151 15.43 -1.75 -0.87
C LEU A 151 15.87 -1.94 0.58
N GLU A 152 17.14 -1.73 0.89
CA GLU A 152 17.58 -1.65 2.30
C GLU A 152 16.92 -0.48 3.02
N SER A 153 16.80 0.66 2.32
CA SER A 153 16.10 1.84 2.79
C SER A 153 15.34 2.51 1.66
N ILE A 154 14.24 3.21 2.00
CA ILE A 154 13.49 4.03 1.04
C ILE A 154 14.37 5.12 0.40
N HIS A 155 15.48 5.50 1.04
CA HIS A 155 16.42 6.48 0.51
C HIS A 155 17.12 5.99 -0.76
N ASN A 156 17.21 4.67 -0.97
CA ASN A 156 17.80 4.05 -2.16
C ASN A 156 16.82 3.96 -3.35
N LEU A 157 15.59 4.48 -3.22
CA LEU A 157 14.55 4.35 -4.24
C LEU A 157 14.96 4.92 -5.60
N ARG A 158 15.69 6.04 -5.61
CA ARG A 158 16.16 6.67 -6.86
C ARG A 158 17.14 5.77 -7.60
N ASP A 159 18.03 5.09 -6.89
CA ASP A 159 19.04 4.23 -7.49
C ASP A 159 18.45 2.89 -7.92
N ALA A 160 17.52 2.37 -7.13
CA ALA A 160 16.89 1.07 -7.38
C ALA A 160 15.78 1.11 -8.45
N ILE A 161 15.07 2.23 -8.58
CA ILE A 161 13.96 2.41 -9.53
C ILE A 161 14.08 3.78 -10.22
N PRO A 162 15.17 4.07 -10.96
CA PRO A 162 15.44 5.38 -11.57
C PRO A 162 14.37 5.83 -12.56
N GLN A 163 13.71 4.88 -13.23
CA GLN A 163 12.59 5.12 -14.13
C GLN A 163 11.42 5.83 -13.46
N LEU A 164 11.32 5.85 -12.11
CA LEU A 164 10.35 6.66 -11.38
C LEU A 164 10.53 8.17 -11.62
N TRP A 165 11.73 8.65 -11.94
CA TRP A 165 12.00 10.08 -12.19
C TRP A 165 12.01 10.46 -13.68
N GLU A 166 12.44 9.55 -14.57
CA GLU A 166 12.58 9.79 -16.02
C GLU A 166 11.28 10.26 -16.72
N ALA A 167 10.14 9.80 -16.21
CA ALA A 167 8.81 10.18 -16.68
C ALA A 167 8.49 11.67 -16.61
N SER A 168 8.94 12.31 -15.53
CA SER A 168 8.62 13.70 -15.20
C SER A 168 9.48 14.68 -16.00
N GLU A 169 10.65 14.22 -16.47
CA GLU A 169 11.58 15.04 -17.23
C GLU A 169 11.18 15.20 -18.70
N ILE A 170 10.50 14.21 -19.29
CA ILE A 170 10.00 14.29 -20.66
C ILE A 170 8.87 15.34 -20.77
N MET A 171 7.95 15.39 -19.79
CA MET A 171 6.88 16.40 -19.76
C MET A 171 7.42 17.81 -19.47
N LYS A 172 8.43 17.94 -18.60
CA LYS A 172 9.14 19.22 -18.37
C LYS A 172 9.88 19.71 -19.62
N LYS A 173 10.53 18.81 -20.37
CA LYS A 173 11.23 19.17 -21.63
C LYS A 173 10.25 19.63 -22.73
N SER A 174 9.04 19.08 -22.79
CA SER A 174 8.02 19.51 -23.78
C SER A 174 7.42 20.88 -23.47
N GLU A 175 7.32 21.30 -22.21
CA GLU A 175 6.82 22.64 -21.85
C GLU A 175 7.86 23.75 -22.12
N VAL A 176 9.15 23.46 -21.93
CA VAL A 176 10.23 24.42 -22.21
C VAL A 176 10.51 24.59 -23.72
N GLY A 177 10.12 23.60 -24.55
CA GLY A 177 10.40 23.58 -25.99
C GLY A 177 9.46 24.41 -26.88
N ILE A 178 8.42 25.07 -26.34
CA ILE A 178 7.40 25.81 -27.13
C ILE A 178 7.64 27.33 -27.14
N SER A 179 8.73 27.86 -26.56
CA SER A 179 8.95 29.32 -26.49
C SER A 179 9.75 29.97 -27.63
N ASP A 180 10.47 29.22 -28.49
CA ASP A 180 11.54 29.84 -29.31
C ASP A 180 11.42 29.74 -30.83
N LYS A 181 10.21 29.73 -31.42
CA LYS A 181 10.05 29.98 -32.86
C LYS A 181 8.77 30.72 -33.23
N VAL A 182 8.80 32.05 -33.15
CA VAL A 182 7.96 32.91 -34.01
C VAL A 182 8.82 34.02 -34.60
N ALA A 183 9.26 33.82 -35.85
CA ALA A 183 9.49 34.89 -36.82
C ALA A 183 9.61 34.25 -38.21
N VAL A 184 8.56 34.38 -39.02
CA VAL A 184 8.67 34.27 -40.48
C VAL A 184 8.15 35.60 -41.02
N GLU A 185 9.07 36.48 -41.40
CA GLU A 185 8.76 37.64 -42.22
C GLU A 185 8.52 37.17 -43.66
N THR A 186 7.37 37.51 -44.22
CA THR A 186 7.12 37.38 -45.65
C THR A 186 7.09 38.77 -46.26
N SER A 187 8.09 39.08 -47.09
CA SER A 187 8.18 40.30 -47.88
C SER A 187 7.17 40.29 -49.03
N VAL A 188 6.41 41.39 -49.18
CA VAL A 188 5.55 41.66 -50.34
C VAL A 188 6.35 42.46 -51.36
N THR A 189 6.46 41.96 -52.59
CA THR A 189 6.96 42.75 -53.74
C THR A 189 5.80 43.34 -54.54
N ALA A 190 6.00 44.63 -54.86
CA ALA A 190 5.20 45.63 -55.58
C ALA A 190 3.98 45.19 -56.40
#